data_AF-A0A4V0Z006-F1
#
_entry.id   AF-A0A4V0Z006-F1
#
_cell.length_a   1.000
_cell.length_b   1.000
_cell.length_c   1.000
_cell.angle_alpha   90.00
_cell.angle_beta   90.00
_cell.angle_gamma   90.00
#
_symmetry.space_group_name_H-M   'P 1'
#
loop_
_entity.id
_entity.type
_entity.pdbx_description
1 polymer ?
#
loop_
_entity_poly.entity_id
_entity_poly.type
_entity_poly.pdbx_seq_one_letter_code
_entity_poly.pdbx_strand_id
1 'polypeptide(L)'
;MIRLRVKEIAARRGISQRQLVLRSGLDIRVVQRVMRNSEENITLATLDKLARALNIDPSLLIESEPPLPKTLEESAAPLQDGESVDEDEK
;
A
#
# COMPACT_ATOMS: atom_id res chain seq x y z
N MET A 1 9.10 -2.42 -0.65
CA MET A 1 8.68 -1.35 -1.58
C MET A 1 7.19 -1.09 -1.39
N ILE A 2 6.69 0.08 -1.82
CA ILE A 2 5.27 0.44 -1.71
C ILE A 2 4.67 0.38 -3.10
N ARG A 3 3.46 -0.19 -3.22
CA ARG A 3 2.71 -0.25 -4.46
C ARG A 3 1.30 0.31 -4.31
N LEU A 4 0.76 0.82 -5.40
CA LEU A 4 -0.59 1.34 -5.56
C LEU A 4 -1.51 0.29 -6.18
N ARG A 5 -2.69 0.11 -5.60
CA ARG A 5 -3.70 -0.87 -6.03
C ARG A 5 -4.94 -0.27 -6.69
N VAL A 6 -4.73 0.82 -7.42
CA VAL A 6 -5.82 1.62 -8.03
C VAL A 6 -6.61 0.78 -9.04
N LYS A 7 -5.94 -0.01 -9.87
CA LYS A 7 -6.58 -0.84 -10.90
C LYS A 7 -7.45 -1.94 -10.28
N GLU A 8 -6.96 -2.66 -9.27
CA GLU A 8 -7.72 -3.74 -8.63
C GLU A 8 -8.94 -3.20 -7.87
N ILE A 9 -8.82 -2.02 -7.26
CA ILE A 9 -9.92 -1.38 -6.53
C ILE A 9 -10.96 -0.82 -7.49
N ALA A 10 -10.54 -0.17 -8.57
CA ALA A 10 -11.45 0.33 -9.61
C ALA A 10 -12.26 -0.82 -10.23
N ALA A 11 -11.61 -1.94 -10.56
CA ALA A 11 -12.27 -3.12 -11.10
C ALA A 11 -13.30 -3.72 -10.13
N ARG A 12 -12.93 -3.89 -8.84
CA ARG A 12 -13.85 -4.39 -7.81
C ARG A 12 -15.07 -3.51 -7.60
N ARG A 13 -14.96 -2.21 -7.88
CA ARG A 13 -16.06 -1.24 -7.77
C ARG A 13 -16.82 -1.01 -9.07
N GLY A 14 -16.49 -1.73 -10.15
CA GLY A 14 -17.12 -1.54 -11.46
C GLY A 14 -16.87 -0.15 -12.06
N ILE A 15 -15.78 0.52 -11.66
CA ILE A 15 -15.42 1.84 -12.15
C ILE A 15 -14.45 1.68 -13.33
N SER A 16 -14.91 2.10 -14.51
CA SER A 16 -14.06 2.17 -15.70
C SER A 16 -13.02 3.28 -15.61
N GLN A 17 -11.95 3.19 -16.41
CA GLN A 17 -10.95 4.26 -16.50
C GLN A 17 -11.57 5.63 -16.81
N ARG A 18 -12.52 5.68 -17.77
CA ARG A 18 -13.22 6.92 -18.14
C ARG A 18 -13.99 7.51 -16.96
N GLN A 19 -14.69 6.68 -16.19
CA GLN A 19 -15.39 7.13 -14.99
C GLN A 19 -14.41 7.61 -13.91
N LEU A 20 -13.27 6.95 -13.74
CA LEU A 20 -12.26 7.36 -12.78
C LEU A 20 -11.68 8.74 -13.11
N VAL A 21 -11.42 9.03 -14.39
CA VAL A 21 -10.98 10.35 -14.88
C VAL A 21 -12.03 11.41 -14.54
N LEU A 22 -13.28 11.19 -14.93
CA LEU A 22 -14.38 12.13 -14.69
C LEU A 22 -14.60 12.40 -13.20
N ARG A 23 -14.54 11.36 -12.36
CA ARG A 23 -14.77 11.48 -10.91
C ARG A 23 -13.59 12.09 -10.16
N SER A 24 -12.36 11.83 -10.60
CA SER A 24 -11.15 12.34 -9.92
C SER A 24 -10.74 13.74 -10.38
N GLY A 25 -11.24 14.19 -11.55
CA GLY A 25 -10.80 15.44 -12.17
C GLY A 25 -9.31 15.43 -12.54
N LEU A 26 -8.70 14.26 -12.67
CA LEU A 26 -7.31 14.11 -13.09
C LEU A 26 -7.22 13.99 -14.62
N ASP A 27 -6.07 14.36 -15.17
CA ASP A 27 -5.78 14.14 -16.58
C ASP A 27 -5.80 12.64 -16.92
N ILE A 28 -6.30 12.31 -18.12
CA ILE A 28 -6.40 10.93 -18.63
C ILE A 28 -5.06 10.18 -18.55
N ARG A 29 -3.93 10.87 -18.82
CA ARG A 29 -2.58 10.30 -18.79
C ARG A 29 -2.15 9.96 -17.38
N VAL A 30 -2.52 10.77 -16.39
CA VAL A 30 -2.24 10.50 -14.97
C VAL A 30 -2.96 9.22 -14.55
N VAL A 31 -4.26 9.12 -14.86
CA VAL A 31 -5.04 7.92 -14.54
C VAL A 31 -4.49 6.68 -15.25
N GLN A 32 -4.15 6.80 -16.53
CA GLN A 32 -3.52 5.72 -17.32
C GLN A 32 -2.23 5.22 -16.69
N ARG A 33 -1.36 6.16 -16.28
CA ARG A 33 -0.06 5.87 -15.70
C ARG A 33 -0.20 5.14 -14.38
N VAL A 34 -1.04 5.66 -13.48
CA VAL A 34 -1.30 5.05 -12.15
C VAL A 34 -1.99 3.68 -12.27
N MET A 35 -2.88 3.48 -13.25
CA MET A 35 -3.52 2.17 -13.44
C MET A 35 -2.60 1.13 -14.10
N ARG A 36 -1.57 1.57 -14.84
CA ARG A 36 -0.61 0.67 -15.50
C ARG A 36 0.59 0.36 -14.61
N ASN A 37 1.04 1.34 -13.83
CA ASN A 37 2.22 1.25 -12.99
C ASN A 37 1.83 1.39 -11.52
N SER A 38 1.95 0.29 -10.78
CA SER A 38 1.69 0.26 -9.34
C SER A 38 2.75 0.99 -8.52
N GLU A 39 3.96 1.22 -9.05
CA GLU A 39 5.06 1.88 -8.32
C GLU A 39 5.20 3.36 -8.69
N GLU A 40 4.16 3.95 -9.29
CA GLU A 40 4.17 5.33 -9.72
C GLU A 40 4.28 6.30 -8.53
N ASN A 41 5.27 7.20 -8.59
CA ASN A 41 5.40 8.29 -7.63
C ASN A 41 4.29 9.34 -7.87
N ILE A 42 3.32 9.41 -6.96
CA ILE A 42 2.24 10.39 -7.01
C ILE A 42 2.27 11.31 -5.79
N THR A 43 1.68 12.49 -5.94
CA THR A 43 1.48 13.39 -4.80
C THR A 43 0.33 12.91 -3.91
N LEU A 44 0.32 13.34 -2.64
CA LEU A 44 -0.81 13.10 -1.73
C LEU A 44 -2.13 13.68 -2.27
N ALA A 45 -2.08 14.81 -2.99
CA ALA A 45 -3.26 15.39 -3.62
C ALA A 45 -3.82 14.49 -4.73
N THR A 46 -2.96 13.82 -5.50
CA THR A 46 -3.38 12.84 -6.51
C THR A 46 -3.98 11.59 -5.85
N LEU A 47 -3.37 11.12 -4.76
CA LEU A 47 -3.87 9.98 -3.99
C LEU A 47 -5.27 10.27 -3.41
N ASP A 48 -5.47 11.44 -2.78
CA ASP A 48 -6.76 11.87 -2.22
C ASP A 48 -7.85 11.94 -3.32
N LYS A 49 -7.54 12.53 -4.48
CA LYS A 49 -8.47 12.57 -5.62
C LYS A 49 -8.88 11.18 -6.11
N LEU A 50 -7.93 10.24 -6.19
CA LEU A 50 -8.22 8.85 -6.57
C LEU A 50 -9.08 8.15 -5.52
N ALA A 51 -8.75 8.31 -4.24
CA ALA A 51 -9.48 7.71 -3.12
C ALA A 51 -10.93 8.21 -3.08
N ARG A 52 -11.15 9.52 -3.22
CA ARG A 52 -12.49 10.13 -3.32
C ARG A 52 -13.26 9.62 -4.53
N ALA A 53 -12.62 9.57 -5.70
CA ALA A 53 -13.26 9.07 -6.92
C ALA A 53 -13.70 7.60 -6.82
N LEU A 54 -12.96 6.81 -6.04
CA LEU A 54 -13.24 5.42 -5.74
C LEU A 54 -14.12 5.24 -4.49
N ASN A 55 -14.41 6.30 -3.73
CA ASN A 55 -15.15 6.29 -2.47
C ASN A 55 -14.57 5.32 -1.43
N ILE A 56 -13.26 5.45 -1.18
CA ILE A 56 -12.50 4.67 -0.18
C ILE A 56 -11.57 5.58 0.62
N ASP A 57 -11.07 5.05 1.74
CA ASP A 57 -9.95 5.63 2.45
C ASP A 57 -8.65 5.53 1.62
N PRO A 58 -7.80 6.58 1.56
CA PRO A 58 -6.56 6.56 0.78
C PRO A 58 -5.55 5.50 1.24
N SER A 59 -5.58 5.07 2.51
CA SER A 59 -4.70 3.99 3.00
C SER A 59 -4.94 2.68 2.26
N LEU A 60 -6.17 2.41 1.82
CA LEU A 60 -6.53 1.19 1.09
C LEU A 60 -5.96 1.13 -0.32
N LEU A 61 -5.49 2.27 -0.85
CA LEU A 61 -4.81 2.31 -2.15
C LEU A 61 -3.35 1.87 -2.06
N ILE A 62 -2.76 1.87 -0.87
CA ILE A 62 -1.33 1.67 -0.61
C ILE A 62 -1.12 0.26 -0.04
N GLU A 63 -0.13 -0.46 -0.56
CA GLU A 63 0.29 -1.75 -0.02
C GLU A 63 1.81 -1.86 0.03
N SER A 64 2.33 -2.51 1.08
CA SER A 64 3.75 -2.83 1.23
C SER A 64 4.08 -4.20 0.65
N GLU A 65 5.21 -4.30 -0.04
CA GLU A 65 5.75 -5.53 -0.60
C GLU A 65 7.22 -5.71 -0.21
N PRO A 66 7.60 -6.75 0.58
CA PRO A 66 6.72 -7.76 1.16
C PRO A 66 5.71 -7.16 2.16
N PRO A 67 4.56 -7.82 2.36
CA PRO A 67 3.57 -7.36 3.32
C PRO A 67 4.21 -7.29 4.72
N LEU A 68 3.94 -6.20 5.43
CA LEU A 68 4.35 -6.08 6.81
C LEU A 68 3.69 -7.19 7.65
N PRO A 69 4.40 -7.74 8.65
CA PRO A 69 3.80 -8.68 9.59
C PRO A 69 2.56 -8.03 10.22
N LYS A 70 1.49 -8.81 10.36
CA LYS A 70 0.19 -8.28 10.77
C LYS A 70 0.14 -8.00 12.28
N THR A 71 1.15 -8.46 13.02
CA THR A 71 1.27 -8.30 14.48
C THR A 71 2.72 -7.94 14.83
N LEU A 72 2.92 -7.00 15.74
CA LEU A 72 4.26 -6.62 16.25
C LEU A 72 4.98 -7.80 16.95
N GLU A 73 4.22 -8.79 17.42
CA GLU A 73 4.74 -10.02 18.04
C GLU A 73 5.38 -10.99 17.03
N GLU A 74 4.95 -11.00 15.76
CA GLU A 74 5.52 -11.90 14.73
C GLU A 74 6.94 -11.49 14.29
N SER A 75 7.34 -10.24 14.49
CA SER A 75 8.69 -9.76 14.18
C SER A 75 9.65 -9.75 15.37
N ALA A 76 9.15 -10.07 16.58
CA ALA A 76 10.01 -10.38 17.69
C ALA A 76 10.64 -11.76 17.39
N ALA A 77 11.76 -11.76 16.65
CA ALA A 77 12.76 -12.79 16.86
C ALA A 77 12.89 -12.99 18.37
N PRO A 78 12.96 -14.23 18.90
CA PRO A 78 13.21 -14.42 20.32
C PRO A 78 14.35 -13.49 20.64
N LEU A 79 14.12 -12.51 21.52
CA LEU A 79 15.22 -11.89 22.23
C LEU A 79 15.94 -13.13 22.75
N GLN A 80 17.11 -13.41 22.19
CA GLN A 80 17.98 -14.42 22.75
C GLN A 80 18.24 -13.83 24.13
N ASP A 81 17.39 -14.21 25.08
CA ASP A 81 17.69 -14.17 26.49
C ASP A 81 19.08 -14.73 26.51
N GLY A 82 20.04 -13.83 26.76
CA GLY A 82 21.44 -14.16 26.68
C GLY A 82 21.58 -15.45 27.44
N GLU A 83 21.90 -16.52 26.73
CA GLU A 83 22.29 -17.76 27.34
C GLU A 83 23.49 -17.31 28.17
N SER A 84 23.23 -17.18 29.47
CA SER A 84 24.25 -16.90 30.44
C SER A 84 25.28 -17.96 30.17
N VAL A 85 26.43 -17.51 29.71
CA VAL A 85 27.65 -18.25 29.91
C VAL A 85 27.77 -18.31 31.43
N ASP A 86 27.17 -19.33 32.02
CA ASP A 86 27.56 -19.81 33.34
C ASP A 86 28.94 -20.44 33.13
N GLU A 87 29.92 -19.54 33.06
CA GLU A 87 31.28 -19.77 33.50
C GLU A 87 31.21 -20.33 34.92
N ASP A 88 31.94 -21.43 35.11
CA ASP A 88 32.34 -22.00 36.40
C ASP A 88 31.23 -22.64 37.28
N GLU A 89 31.34 -23.94 37.57
CA GLU A 89 32.24 -24.38 38.64
C GLU A 89 32.20 -25.92 38.83
N LYS A 90 33.40 -26.51 38.93
CA LYS A 90 33.82 -27.84 39.46
C LYS A 90 33.86 -29.09 38.57
#